data_AF-A0A356L447-F1
#
_entry.id   AF-A0A356L447-F1
#
_cell.length_a   1.000
_cell.length_b   1.000
_cell.length_c   1.000
_cell.angle_alpha   90.00
_cell.angle_beta   90.00
_cell.angle_gamma   90.00
#
_symmetry.space_group_name_H-M   'P 1'
#
loop_
_entity.id
_entity.type
_entity.pdbx_description
1 polymer ?
#
loop_
_entity_poly.entity_id
_entity_poly.type
_entity_poly.pdbx_seq_one_letter_code
_entity_poly.pdbx_strand_id
1 'polypeptide(L)'
;MNLRAVYDQVADQIKKMDFEKLWPGFKVYPFAIYDDRLVWLADSEEPKSEIFLGNTAIDYQGKKLAIWNLKESPIDDIGILTSKIIHEMFHAFQNDCQENRFPNEFQGLFYDYLPLNLSMKHQENRLLADLLQEFSEANFREFQNLRLNRKALFPKQYDYESRIEVIEGLAQFAETKALLAISETRIKAALSELKTRLLNKDRLLKIRKCSYDIGTALCFVLESGNRPFFHKIGSENRTILEIVGSDFEKSPVHIPLDRKIETMVRQSQTEKTAKIQEFIKGKIPSEGSFRVLGFDPLNSFGIGDLMYNPDFLMYEEGGIVQFSKGTSVLKISGDFLGKTLYLK
;
A
#
# COMPACT_ATOMS: atom_id res chain seq x y z
N MET A 1 8.27 1.51 26.41
CA MET A 1 8.19 0.07 26.74
C MET A 1 9.58 -0.52 26.75
N ASN A 2 9.82 -1.62 27.47
CA ASN A 2 11.07 -2.35 27.33
C ASN A 2 11.06 -3.10 25.98
N LEU A 3 11.92 -2.71 25.04
CA LEU A 3 11.97 -3.28 23.69
C LEU A 3 12.22 -4.79 23.69
N ARG A 4 13.05 -5.29 24.62
CA ARG A 4 13.28 -6.73 24.81
C ARG A 4 11.99 -7.47 25.13
N ALA A 5 11.26 -6.97 26.12
CA ALA A 5 10.02 -7.61 26.56
C ALA A 5 8.95 -7.59 25.46
N VAL A 6 8.91 -6.53 24.63
CA VAL A 6 8.01 -6.46 23.47
C VAL A 6 8.43 -7.47 22.41
N TYR A 7 9.72 -7.52 22.08
CA TYR A 7 10.27 -8.48 21.12
C TYR A 7 9.94 -9.91 21.50
N ASP A 8 10.24 -10.30 22.74
CA ASP A 8 10.05 -11.67 23.23
C ASP A 8 8.56 -12.07 23.17
N GLN A 9 7.65 -11.16 23.53
CA GLN A 9 6.21 -11.40 23.46
C GLN A 9 5.69 -11.56 22.02
N VAL A 10 6.18 -10.75 21.07
CA VAL A 10 5.86 -10.91 19.65
C VAL A 10 6.40 -12.25 19.14
N ALA A 11 7.67 -12.57 19.42
CA ALA A 11 8.30 -13.80 19.00
C ALA A 11 7.52 -15.03 19.49
N ASP A 12 7.02 -15.00 20.73
CA ASP A 12 6.22 -16.08 21.30
C ASP A 12 4.82 -16.22 20.67
N GLN A 13 4.23 -15.14 20.16
CA GLN A 13 3.00 -15.24 19.37
C GLN A 13 3.28 -15.84 17.99
N ILE A 14 4.35 -15.39 17.32
CA ILE A 14 4.74 -15.86 15.99
C ILE A 14 5.04 -17.37 16.01
N LYS A 15 5.76 -17.87 17.02
CA LYS A 15 6.07 -19.30 17.19
C LYS A 15 4.85 -20.21 17.23
N LYS A 16 3.69 -19.68 17.63
CA LYS A 16 2.43 -20.44 17.75
C LYS A 16 1.59 -20.42 16.48
N MET A 17 1.97 -19.62 15.48
CA MET A 17 1.22 -19.47 14.24
C MET A 17 1.59 -20.52 13.20
N ASP A 18 0.59 -20.89 12.42
CA ASP A 18 0.74 -21.76 11.25
C ASP A 18 0.73 -20.87 9.99
N PHE A 19 1.92 -20.60 9.45
CA PHE A 19 2.09 -19.66 8.33
C PHE A 19 1.48 -20.17 7.02
N GLU A 20 1.37 -21.50 6.84
CA GLU A 20 0.71 -22.10 5.68
C GLU A 20 -0.79 -21.75 5.63
N LYS A 21 -1.41 -21.47 6.79
CA LYS A 21 -2.80 -20.99 6.86
C LYS A 21 -2.95 -19.50 6.59
N LEU A 22 -1.86 -18.73 6.66
CA LEU A 22 -1.86 -17.31 6.28
C LEU A 22 -1.76 -17.18 4.76
N TRP A 23 -0.82 -17.91 4.16
CA TRP A 23 -0.66 -18.05 2.72
C TRP A 23 0.16 -19.30 2.38
N PRO A 24 -0.22 -20.11 1.37
CA PRO A 24 0.52 -21.31 1.01
C PRO A 24 1.99 -21.03 0.64
N GLY A 25 2.91 -21.75 1.28
CA GLY A 25 4.36 -21.59 1.12
C GLY A 25 4.97 -20.39 1.86
N PHE A 26 4.17 -19.61 2.60
CA PHE A 26 4.70 -18.55 3.45
C PHE A 26 5.42 -19.16 4.66
N LYS A 27 6.63 -18.67 4.92
CA LYS A 27 7.49 -19.11 6.02
C LYS A 27 7.77 -17.96 6.98
N VAL A 28 8.20 -18.29 8.20
CA VAL A 28 8.66 -17.30 9.17
C VAL A 28 9.92 -16.61 8.64
N TYR A 29 9.94 -15.28 8.73
CA TYR A 29 11.15 -14.47 8.49
C TYR A 29 11.67 -13.93 9.83
N PRO A 30 12.97 -13.66 9.97
CA PRO A 30 13.46 -12.94 11.13
C PRO A 30 12.84 -11.53 11.14
N PHE A 31 12.71 -10.95 12.34
CA PHE A 31 12.28 -9.56 12.50
C PHE A 31 13.12 -8.82 13.53
N ALA A 32 13.05 -7.50 13.48
CA ALA A 32 13.61 -6.59 14.46
C ALA A 32 12.60 -5.53 14.89
N ILE A 33 12.66 -5.13 16.16
CA ILE A 33 11.92 -3.99 16.70
C ILE A 33 12.95 -2.95 17.12
N TYR A 34 12.73 -1.70 16.76
CA TYR A 34 13.74 -0.67 17.00
C TYR A 34 13.14 0.69 17.37
N ASP A 35 14.00 1.58 17.86
CA ASP A 35 13.73 2.99 18.08
C ASP A 35 14.85 3.86 17.49
N ASP A 36 14.88 5.15 17.81
CA ASP A 36 15.88 6.09 17.29
C ASP A 36 17.33 5.75 17.67
N ARG A 37 17.54 4.85 18.65
CA ARG A 37 18.86 4.55 19.23
C ARG A 37 19.26 3.10 19.05
N LEU A 38 18.33 2.17 19.20
CA LEU A 38 18.62 0.75 19.37
C LEU A 38 17.73 -0.12 18.49
N VAL A 39 18.31 -1.21 18.01
CA VAL A 39 17.65 -2.26 17.22
C VAL A 39 17.74 -3.57 17.98
N TRP A 40 16.59 -4.20 18.20
CA TRP A 40 16.48 -5.49 18.87
C TRP A 40 16.24 -6.61 17.88
N LEU A 41 17.15 -7.57 17.89
CA LEU A 41 17.12 -8.80 17.11
C LEU A 41 16.91 -9.98 18.08
N ALA A 42 16.78 -11.20 17.53
CA ALA A 42 16.56 -12.40 18.34
C ALA A 42 17.66 -12.62 19.39
N ASP A 43 18.92 -12.47 18.96
CA ASP A 43 20.10 -12.83 19.74
C ASP A 43 21.00 -11.64 20.07
N SER A 44 20.69 -10.43 19.57
CA SER A 44 21.52 -9.24 19.74
C SER A 44 20.73 -7.95 19.94
N GLU A 45 21.43 -6.99 20.54
CA GLU A 45 21.09 -5.58 20.60
C GLU A 45 22.19 -4.83 19.87
N GLU A 46 21.81 -3.91 19.00
CA GLU A 46 22.76 -3.11 18.23
C GLU A 46 22.32 -1.64 18.17
N PRO A 47 23.26 -0.68 18.07
CA PRO A 47 22.91 0.70 17.76
C PRO A 47 22.19 0.81 16.41
N LYS A 48 21.15 1.64 16.35
CA LYS A 48 20.40 1.90 15.12
C LYS A 48 21.33 2.51 14.06
N SER A 49 21.38 1.88 12.90
CA SER A 49 22.06 2.39 11.70
C SER A 49 21.06 2.88 10.65
N GLU A 50 21.55 3.53 9.59
CA GLU A 50 20.70 4.16 8.55
C GLU A 50 19.87 3.15 7.73
N ILE A 51 20.22 1.86 7.75
CA ILE A 51 19.44 0.81 7.05
C ILE A 51 18.11 0.50 7.76
N PHE A 52 17.96 0.87 9.04
CA PHE A 52 16.73 0.70 9.80
C PHE A 52 15.86 1.96 9.66
N LEU A 53 15.11 2.03 8.57
CA LEU A 53 14.27 3.17 8.22
C LEU A 53 12.84 2.73 7.87
N GLY A 54 11.86 3.30 8.57
CA GLY A 54 10.44 2.97 8.42
C GLY A 54 10.06 1.56 8.90
N ASN A 55 8.84 1.16 8.57
CA ASN A 55 8.37 -0.21 8.78
C ASN A 55 8.36 -0.89 7.40
N THR A 56 9.19 -1.91 7.22
CA THR A 56 9.38 -2.57 5.92
C THR A 56 10.11 -3.91 6.07
N ALA A 57 10.43 -4.56 4.94
CA ALA A 57 11.38 -5.66 4.85
C ALA A 57 12.70 -5.20 4.20
N ILE A 58 13.83 -5.48 4.84
CA ILE A 58 15.17 -5.10 4.37
C ILE A 58 16.06 -6.32 4.12
N ASP A 59 17.13 -6.14 3.35
CA ASP A 59 18.26 -7.07 3.31
C ASP A 59 19.24 -6.76 4.44
N TYR A 60 19.37 -7.67 5.40
CA TYR A 60 20.27 -7.55 6.54
C TYR A 60 21.12 -8.81 6.66
N GLN A 61 22.45 -8.64 6.57
CA GLN A 61 23.42 -9.74 6.64
C GLN A 61 23.12 -10.90 5.65
N GLY A 62 22.68 -10.55 4.43
CA GLY A 62 22.37 -11.53 3.38
C GLY A 62 21.05 -12.29 3.55
N LYS A 63 20.18 -11.85 4.48
CA LYS A 63 18.85 -12.42 4.71
C LYS A 63 17.79 -11.32 4.69
N LYS A 64 16.56 -11.67 4.33
CA LYS A 64 15.41 -10.77 4.47
C LYS A 64 15.01 -10.64 5.93
N LEU A 65 14.81 -9.41 6.41
CA LEU A 65 14.47 -9.06 7.78
C LEU A 65 13.29 -8.09 7.80
N ALA A 66 12.22 -8.43 8.52
CA ALA A 66 11.11 -7.51 8.80
C ALA A 66 11.51 -6.53 9.91
N ILE A 67 11.25 -5.23 9.74
CA ILE A 67 11.64 -4.20 10.73
C ILE A 67 10.43 -3.35 11.13
N TRP A 68 10.36 -3.01 12.42
CA TRP A 68 9.31 -2.14 12.96
C TRP A 68 9.87 -1.08 13.91
N ASN A 69 9.64 0.19 13.59
CA ASN A 69 9.98 1.33 14.44
C ASN A 69 8.86 1.57 15.47
N LEU A 70 9.07 1.09 16.70
CA LEU A 70 8.07 1.20 17.76
C LEU A 70 7.92 2.64 18.29
N LYS A 71 8.92 3.51 18.07
CA LYS A 71 8.86 4.90 18.51
C LYS A 71 8.04 5.75 17.54
N GLU A 72 8.27 5.61 16.25
CA GLU A 72 7.52 6.35 15.21
C GLU A 72 6.12 5.76 14.98
N SER A 73 5.94 4.47 15.22
CA SER A 73 4.66 3.75 15.08
C SER A 73 4.34 2.96 16.36
N PRO A 74 3.97 3.66 17.46
CA PRO A 74 3.68 3.01 18.73
C PRO A 74 2.44 2.13 18.65
N ILE A 75 2.57 0.88 19.10
CA ILE A 75 1.47 -0.08 19.22
C ILE A 75 1.61 -0.79 20.57
N ASP A 76 0.64 -0.57 21.45
CA ASP A 76 0.67 -1.14 22.80
C ASP A 76 0.12 -2.57 22.84
N ASP A 77 -0.82 -2.91 21.95
CA ASP A 77 -1.39 -4.26 21.86
C ASP A 77 -0.43 -5.19 21.10
N ILE A 78 0.17 -6.15 21.81
CA ILE A 78 1.12 -7.12 21.24
C ILE A 78 0.49 -7.94 20.09
N GLY A 79 -0.80 -8.25 20.15
CA GLY A 79 -1.47 -8.97 19.06
C GLY A 79 -1.53 -8.15 17.77
N ILE A 80 -1.85 -6.85 17.88
CA ILE A 80 -1.83 -5.92 16.75
C ILE A 80 -0.40 -5.69 16.26
N LEU A 81 0.57 -5.53 17.15
CA LEU A 81 1.97 -5.39 16.75
C LEU A 81 2.48 -6.65 16.04
N THR A 82 2.10 -7.83 16.54
CA THR A 82 2.46 -9.11 15.91
C THR A 82 1.89 -9.18 14.50
N SER A 83 0.62 -8.84 14.30
CA SER A 83 0.04 -8.87 12.94
C SER A 83 0.73 -7.88 12.00
N LYS A 84 1.13 -6.70 12.50
CA LYS A 84 1.91 -5.72 11.74
C LYS A 84 3.30 -6.21 11.38
N ILE A 85 3.97 -6.94 12.27
CA ILE A 85 5.24 -7.58 11.93
C ILE A 85 5.04 -8.70 10.89
N ILE A 86 3.94 -9.44 10.94
CA ILE A 86 3.59 -10.44 9.91
C ILE A 86 3.39 -9.77 8.54
N HIS A 87 2.81 -8.56 8.49
CA HIS A 87 2.73 -7.77 7.25
C HIS A 87 4.12 -7.59 6.63
N GLU A 88 5.07 -7.12 7.42
CA GLU A 88 6.45 -6.89 6.95
C GLU A 88 7.17 -8.20 6.62
N MET A 89 6.90 -9.29 7.34
CA MET A 89 7.38 -10.63 6.97
C MET A 89 6.81 -11.09 5.62
N PHE A 90 5.58 -10.70 5.29
CA PHE A 90 4.99 -11.02 4.00
C PHE A 90 5.68 -10.25 2.86
N HIS A 91 6.10 -9.01 3.08
CA HIS A 91 6.97 -8.31 2.13
C HIS A 91 8.34 -8.98 1.98
N ALA A 92 8.93 -9.48 3.08
CA ALA A 92 10.14 -10.29 3.01
C ALA A 92 9.92 -11.55 2.14
N PHE A 93 8.76 -12.20 2.26
CA PHE A 93 8.36 -13.33 1.42
C PHE A 93 8.19 -12.98 -0.05
N GLN A 94 7.48 -11.88 -0.35
CA GLN A 94 7.34 -11.38 -1.72
C GLN A 94 8.70 -11.12 -2.36
N ASN A 95 9.63 -10.50 -1.62
CA ASN A 95 10.98 -10.22 -2.09
C ASN A 95 11.81 -11.50 -2.30
N ASP A 96 11.77 -12.46 -1.37
CA ASP A 96 12.48 -13.75 -1.50
C ASP A 96 11.95 -14.57 -2.68
N CYS A 97 10.64 -14.48 -2.95
CA CYS A 97 9.99 -15.11 -4.10
C CYS A 97 10.11 -14.34 -5.41
N GLN A 98 10.80 -13.19 -5.44
CA GLN A 98 10.96 -12.35 -6.63
C GLN A 98 9.61 -11.91 -7.25
N GLU A 99 8.66 -11.53 -6.40
CA GLU A 99 7.42 -10.88 -6.84
C GLU A 99 7.76 -9.70 -7.75
N ASN A 100 7.03 -9.53 -8.85
CA ASN A 100 7.34 -8.54 -9.89
C ASN A 100 6.15 -7.64 -10.24
N ARG A 101 4.98 -7.89 -9.66
CA ARG A 101 3.75 -7.11 -9.89
C ARG A 101 3.70 -5.81 -9.09
N PHE A 102 4.87 -5.22 -8.80
CA PHE A 102 4.95 -3.93 -8.12
C PHE A 102 4.28 -2.80 -8.94
N PRO A 103 3.58 -1.86 -8.29
CA PRO A 103 2.96 -0.75 -8.97
C PRO A 103 4.00 0.22 -9.53
N ASN A 104 3.65 0.91 -10.62
CA ASN A 104 4.45 2.02 -11.12
C ASN A 104 4.21 3.26 -10.26
N GLU A 105 5.11 3.57 -9.33
CA GLU A 105 4.97 4.72 -8.43
C GLU A 105 4.95 6.07 -9.16
N PHE A 106 5.57 6.17 -10.34
CA PHE A 106 5.48 7.40 -11.16
C PHE A 106 4.04 7.64 -11.58
N GLN A 107 3.36 6.56 -11.99
CA GLN A 107 1.95 6.62 -12.33
C GLN A 107 1.09 6.94 -11.10
N GLY A 108 1.49 6.48 -9.91
CA GLY A 108 0.86 6.83 -8.63
C GLY A 108 0.94 8.32 -8.31
N LEU A 109 2.11 8.94 -8.52
CA LEU A 109 2.30 10.37 -8.33
C LEU A 109 1.35 11.20 -9.19
N PHE A 110 1.25 10.85 -10.48
CA PHE A 110 0.39 11.53 -11.45
C PHE A 110 -0.95 10.81 -11.66
N TYR A 111 -1.46 10.15 -10.61
CA TYR A 111 -2.75 9.49 -10.68
C TYR A 111 -3.85 10.51 -11.00
N ASP A 112 -4.56 10.30 -12.10
CA ASP A 112 -5.64 11.20 -12.53
C ASP A 112 -6.96 10.81 -11.82
N TYR A 113 -7.35 11.67 -10.87
CA TYR A 113 -8.51 11.50 -9.99
C TYR A 113 -9.82 11.85 -10.69
N LEU A 114 -10.12 11.19 -11.82
CA LEU A 114 -11.34 11.45 -12.59
C LEU A 114 -12.61 11.17 -11.77
N PRO A 115 -13.57 12.12 -11.66
CA PRO A 115 -14.77 11.93 -10.86
C PRO A 115 -15.61 10.70 -11.24
N LEU A 116 -15.67 10.36 -12.53
CA LEU A 116 -16.37 9.16 -13.00
C LEU A 116 -15.67 7.87 -12.54
N ASN A 117 -14.34 7.78 -12.66
CA ASN A 117 -13.57 6.63 -12.18
C ASN A 117 -13.76 6.42 -10.67
N LEU A 118 -13.70 7.50 -9.88
CA LEU A 118 -13.90 7.42 -8.43
C LEU A 118 -15.35 7.10 -8.05
N SER A 119 -16.33 7.54 -8.83
CA SER A 119 -17.74 7.16 -8.63
C SER A 119 -17.97 5.67 -8.88
N MET A 120 -17.40 5.13 -9.97
CA MET A 120 -17.41 3.69 -10.25
C MET A 120 -16.68 2.92 -9.16
N LYS A 121 -15.49 3.36 -8.74
CA LYS A 121 -14.72 2.74 -7.65
C LYS A 121 -15.48 2.74 -6.32
N HIS A 122 -16.21 3.82 -6.01
CA HIS A 122 -17.04 3.84 -4.81
C HIS A 122 -18.15 2.79 -4.87
N GLN A 123 -18.77 2.59 -6.03
CA GLN A 123 -19.75 1.53 -6.21
C GLN A 123 -19.11 0.13 -6.12
N GLU A 124 -17.89 -0.08 -6.64
CA GLU A 124 -17.11 -1.30 -6.42
C GLU A 124 -16.90 -1.55 -4.92
N ASN A 125 -16.48 -0.53 -4.17
CA ASN A 125 -16.25 -0.64 -2.73
C ASN A 125 -17.52 -0.98 -1.95
N ARG A 126 -18.69 -0.48 -2.38
CA ARG A 126 -19.99 -0.83 -1.77
C ARG A 126 -20.31 -2.30 -1.98
N LEU A 127 -20.22 -2.78 -3.22
CA LEU A 127 -20.43 -4.20 -3.54
C LEU A 127 -19.46 -5.09 -2.77
N LEU A 128 -18.19 -4.69 -2.67
CA LEU A 128 -17.17 -5.43 -1.93
C LEU A 128 -17.43 -5.43 -0.42
N ALA A 129 -17.91 -4.32 0.15
CA ALA A 129 -18.32 -4.22 1.55
C ALA A 129 -19.53 -5.10 1.89
N ASP A 130 -20.46 -5.27 0.95
CA ASP A 130 -21.60 -6.19 1.09
C ASP A 130 -21.14 -7.65 0.98
N LEU A 131 -20.30 -7.96 -0.01
CA LEU A 131 -19.70 -9.29 -0.20
C LEU A 131 -18.83 -9.74 0.98
N LEU A 132 -18.15 -8.80 1.66
CA LEU A 132 -17.38 -9.07 2.87
C LEU A 132 -18.25 -9.47 4.06
N GLN A 133 -19.49 -8.97 4.10
CA GLN A 133 -20.43 -9.36 5.15
C GLN A 133 -21.05 -10.72 4.84
N GLU A 134 -21.45 -10.93 3.59
CA GLU A 134 -22.03 -12.18 3.13
C GLU A 134 -21.77 -12.35 1.63
N PHE A 135 -21.11 -13.45 1.26
CA PHE A 135 -20.82 -13.71 -0.14
C PHE A 135 -22.13 -13.99 -0.91
N SER A 136 -22.31 -13.28 -2.03
CA SER A 136 -23.42 -13.45 -2.95
C SER A 136 -22.89 -13.54 -4.37
N GLU A 137 -23.27 -14.60 -5.09
CA GLU A 137 -22.85 -14.79 -6.47
C GLU A 137 -23.32 -13.64 -7.38
N ALA A 138 -24.53 -13.13 -7.14
CA ALA A 138 -25.08 -12.01 -7.90
C ALA A 138 -24.25 -10.74 -7.69
N ASN A 139 -23.96 -10.39 -6.42
CA ASN A 139 -23.15 -9.21 -6.10
C ASN A 139 -21.71 -9.35 -6.60
N PHE A 140 -21.16 -10.57 -6.56
CA PHE A 140 -19.82 -10.84 -7.05
C PHE A 140 -19.74 -10.64 -8.57
N ARG A 141 -20.73 -11.13 -9.31
CA ARG A 141 -20.85 -10.89 -10.76
C ARG A 141 -21.03 -9.40 -11.09
N GLU A 142 -21.82 -8.68 -10.30
CA GLU A 142 -21.97 -7.23 -10.48
C GLU A 142 -20.65 -6.49 -10.25
N PHE A 143 -19.93 -6.85 -9.17
CA PHE A 143 -18.61 -6.32 -8.88
C PHE A 143 -17.62 -6.60 -10.02
N GLN A 144 -17.57 -7.85 -10.51
CA GLN A 144 -16.72 -8.23 -11.65
C GLN A 144 -17.04 -7.41 -12.89
N ASN A 145 -18.32 -7.28 -13.24
CA ASN A 145 -18.75 -6.52 -14.40
C ASN A 145 -18.34 -5.04 -14.30
N LEU A 146 -18.61 -4.42 -13.15
CA LEU A 146 -18.26 -3.02 -12.90
C LEU A 146 -16.75 -2.80 -13.01
N ARG A 147 -15.97 -3.72 -12.42
CA ARG A 147 -14.52 -3.65 -12.46
C ARG A 147 -13.94 -3.80 -13.86
N LEU A 148 -14.46 -4.74 -14.65
CA LEU A 148 -14.04 -4.91 -16.06
C LEU A 148 -14.41 -3.70 -16.93
N ASN A 149 -15.52 -3.03 -16.62
CA ASN A 149 -15.85 -1.74 -17.22
C ASN A 149 -14.84 -0.67 -16.82
N ARG A 150 -14.50 -0.56 -15.53
CA ARG A 150 -13.50 0.41 -15.05
C ARG A 150 -12.11 0.16 -15.63
N LYS A 151 -11.67 -1.10 -15.73
CA LYS A 151 -10.42 -1.50 -16.41
C LYS A 151 -10.38 -1.02 -17.85
N ALA A 152 -11.48 -1.14 -18.59
CA ALA A 152 -11.54 -0.70 -19.99
C ALA A 152 -11.56 0.82 -20.14
N LEU A 153 -12.25 1.54 -19.25
CA LEU A 153 -12.39 3.00 -19.31
C LEU A 153 -11.17 3.74 -18.75
N PHE A 154 -10.54 3.19 -17.71
CA PHE A 154 -9.44 3.79 -16.95
C PHE A 154 -8.29 2.80 -16.77
N PRO A 155 -7.69 2.29 -17.88
CA PRO A 155 -6.75 1.17 -17.83
C PRO A 155 -5.50 1.48 -17.01
N LYS A 156 -5.01 2.73 -17.06
CA LYS A 156 -3.88 3.17 -16.25
C LYS A 156 -4.24 3.07 -14.76
N GLN A 157 -5.25 3.82 -14.32
CA GLN A 157 -5.68 3.85 -12.93
C GLN A 157 -5.94 2.45 -12.37
N TYR A 158 -6.63 1.61 -13.15
CA TYR A 158 -6.85 0.22 -12.82
C TYR A 158 -5.55 -0.56 -12.62
N ASP A 159 -4.59 -0.49 -13.55
CA ASP A 159 -3.31 -1.22 -13.45
C ASP A 159 -2.53 -0.81 -12.18
N TYR A 160 -2.40 0.49 -11.92
CA TYR A 160 -1.72 0.97 -10.70
C TYR A 160 -2.40 0.45 -9.42
N GLU A 161 -3.73 0.59 -9.35
CA GLU A 161 -4.49 0.15 -8.18
C GLU A 161 -4.43 -1.36 -7.96
N SER A 162 -4.58 -2.15 -9.03
CA SER A 162 -4.61 -3.62 -8.94
C SER A 162 -3.24 -4.21 -8.60
N ARG A 163 -2.15 -3.54 -8.97
CA ARG A 163 -0.79 -3.88 -8.51
C ARG A 163 -0.57 -3.57 -7.04
N ILE A 164 -1.09 -2.44 -6.54
CA ILE A 164 -1.10 -2.15 -5.10
C ILE A 164 -1.89 -3.21 -4.34
N GLU A 165 -3.07 -3.58 -4.83
CA GLU A 165 -3.90 -4.62 -4.22
C GLU A 165 -3.16 -5.97 -4.15
N VAL A 166 -2.32 -6.30 -5.13
CA VAL A 166 -1.45 -7.48 -5.10
C VAL A 166 -0.34 -7.35 -4.05
N ILE A 167 0.41 -6.25 -4.04
CA ILE A 167 1.56 -6.15 -3.13
C ILE A 167 1.09 -5.96 -1.69
N GLU A 168 0.31 -4.92 -1.47
CA GLU A 168 -0.05 -4.41 -0.16
C GLU A 168 -1.33 -5.07 0.36
N GLY A 169 -2.27 -5.36 -0.54
CA GLY A 169 -3.50 -6.07 -0.18
C GLY A 169 -3.26 -7.53 0.22
N LEU A 170 -2.29 -8.24 -0.40
CA LEU A 170 -1.91 -9.58 0.04
C LEU A 170 -1.18 -9.56 1.39
N ALA A 171 -0.27 -8.59 1.59
CA ALA A 171 0.42 -8.41 2.88
C ALA A 171 -0.57 -8.08 4.01
N GLN A 172 -1.52 -7.17 3.76
CA GLN A 172 -2.57 -6.84 4.72
C GLN A 172 -3.59 -7.97 4.91
N PHE A 173 -3.84 -8.82 3.90
CA PHE A 173 -4.59 -10.05 4.06
C PHE A 173 -3.88 -11.03 5.01
N ALA A 174 -2.58 -11.27 4.82
CA ALA A 174 -1.78 -12.12 5.71
C ALA A 174 -1.74 -11.57 7.15
N GLU A 175 -1.55 -10.26 7.32
CA GLU A 175 -1.70 -9.55 8.60
C GLU A 175 -3.06 -9.85 9.25
N THR A 176 -4.14 -9.72 8.49
CA THR A 176 -5.50 -9.88 9.01
C THR A 176 -5.78 -11.35 9.37
N LYS A 177 -5.26 -12.31 8.59
CA LYS A 177 -5.29 -13.74 8.92
C LYS A 177 -4.48 -14.06 10.18
N ALA A 178 -3.38 -13.35 10.44
CA ALA A 178 -2.64 -13.48 11.69
C ALA A 178 -3.46 -12.99 12.90
N LEU A 179 -4.22 -11.90 12.76
CA LEU A 179 -5.16 -11.47 13.80
C LEU A 179 -6.22 -12.52 14.11
N LEU A 180 -6.74 -13.21 13.08
CA LEU A 180 -7.66 -14.33 13.26
C LEU A 180 -7.03 -15.47 14.09
N ALA A 181 -5.76 -15.80 13.83
CA ALA A 181 -5.03 -16.81 14.60
C ALA A 181 -4.78 -16.39 16.06
N ILE A 182 -4.73 -15.08 16.35
CA ILE A 182 -4.51 -14.54 17.70
C ILE A 182 -5.83 -14.40 18.47
N SER A 183 -6.88 -13.85 17.85
CA SER A 183 -8.12 -13.50 18.54
C SER A 183 -9.30 -13.27 17.59
N GLU A 184 -10.38 -14.02 17.81
CA GLU A 184 -11.66 -13.83 17.11
C GLU A 184 -12.24 -12.42 17.26
N THR A 185 -12.05 -11.77 18.41
CA THR A 185 -12.55 -10.41 18.63
C THR A 185 -11.76 -9.40 17.78
N ARG A 186 -10.45 -9.58 17.67
CA ARG A 186 -9.59 -8.67 16.89
C ARG A 186 -9.89 -8.75 15.40
N ILE A 187 -10.12 -9.96 14.85
CA ILE A 187 -10.51 -10.10 13.44
C ILE A 187 -11.87 -9.46 13.16
N LYS A 188 -12.86 -9.65 14.04
CA LYS A 188 -14.18 -9.01 13.88
C LYS A 188 -14.06 -7.48 13.85
N ALA A 189 -13.25 -6.91 14.75
CA ALA A 189 -12.96 -5.48 14.76
C ALA A 189 -12.24 -5.04 13.46
N ALA A 190 -11.21 -5.78 13.03
CA ALA A 190 -10.45 -5.46 11.83
C ALA A 190 -11.30 -5.48 10.55
N LEU A 191 -12.16 -6.49 10.38
CA LEU A 191 -13.08 -6.58 9.24
C LEU A 191 -14.17 -5.49 9.28
N SER A 192 -14.68 -5.16 10.47
CA SER A 192 -15.63 -4.05 10.62
C SER A 192 -15.01 -2.70 10.28
N GLU A 193 -13.76 -2.48 10.69
CA GLU A 193 -13.01 -1.27 10.35
C GLU A 193 -12.70 -1.22 8.84
N LEU A 194 -12.29 -2.35 8.26
CA LEU A 194 -12.08 -2.48 6.82
C LEU A 194 -13.34 -2.09 6.03
N LYS A 195 -14.50 -2.60 6.42
CA LYS A 195 -15.80 -2.23 5.83
C LYS A 195 -16.06 -0.72 5.93
N THR A 196 -15.82 -0.14 7.11
CA THR A 196 -15.98 1.30 7.34
C THR A 196 -15.07 2.12 6.42
N ARG A 197 -13.82 1.68 6.24
CA ARG A 197 -12.85 2.35 5.36
C ARG A 197 -13.23 2.23 3.88
N LEU A 198 -13.72 1.08 3.41
CA LEU A 198 -14.19 0.91 2.03
C LEU A 198 -15.33 1.87 1.67
N LEU A 199 -16.28 2.06 2.59
CA LEU A 199 -17.45 2.91 2.38
C LEU A 199 -17.16 4.41 2.53
N ASN A 200 -16.01 4.78 3.10
CA ASN A 200 -15.64 6.18 3.31
C ASN A 200 -15.17 6.83 2.00
N LYS A 201 -16.04 7.65 1.40
CA LYS A 201 -15.73 8.43 0.17
C LYS A 201 -14.47 9.28 0.29
N ASP A 202 -14.18 9.84 1.46
CA ASP A 202 -13.04 10.74 1.66
C ASP A 202 -11.69 10.03 1.49
N ARG A 203 -11.68 8.69 1.55
CA ARG A 203 -10.51 7.85 1.26
C ARG A 203 -10.27 7.63 -0.23
N LEU A 204 -11.19 7.97 -1.13
CA LEU A 204 -11.00 7.82 -2.58
C LEU A 204 -9.88 8.72 -3.13
N LEU A 205 -9.55 9.80 -2.43
CA LEU A 205 -8.40 10.67 -2.74
C LEU A 205 -7.08 10.15 -2.16
N LYS A 206 -7.10 9.05 -1.41
CA LYS A 206 -5.93 8.35 -0.85
C LYS A 206 -5.79 7.00 -1.56
N ILE A 207 -5.64 7.04 -2.88
CA ILE A 207 -5.84 5.87 -3.74
C ILE A 207 -4.97 4.68 -3.33
N ARG A 208 -3.71 4.93 -2.95
CA ARG A 208 -2.78 3.90 -2.47
C ARG A 208 -3.36 3.17 -1.26
N LYS A 209 -3.66 3.90 -0.17
CA LYS A 209 -4.24 3.32 1.06
C LYS A 209 -5.60 2.65 0.82
N CYS A 210 -6.41 3.21 -0.09
CA CYS A 210 -7.70 2.62 -0.48
C CYS A 210 -7.50 1.27 -1.19
N SER A 211 -6.50 1.14 -2.04
CA SER A 211 -6.17 -0.12 -2.72
C SER A 211 -5.66 -1.23 -1.78
N TYR A 212 -5.05 -0.89 -0.65
CA TYR A 212 -4.65 -1.90 0.36
C TYR A 212 -5.91 -2.56 0.93
N ASP A 213 -6.86 -1.72 1.36
CA ASP A 213 -8.15 -2.14 1.89
C ASP A 213 -8.93 -2.98 0.85
N ILE A 214 -8.97 -2.54 -0.41
CA ILE A 214 -9.67 -3.26 -1.49
C ILE A 214 -9.03 -4.61 -1.78
N GLY A 215 -7.70 -4.69 -1.86
CA GLY A 215 -6.99 -5.96 -2.12
C GLY A 215 -7.22 -6.96 -1.00
N THR A 216 -7.13 -6.49 0.26
CA THR A 216 -7.45 -7.29 1.46
C THR A 216 -8.88 -7.82 1.41
N ALA A 217 -9.84 -6.92 1.16
CA ALA A 217 -11.25 -7.24 1.11
C ALA A 217 -11.57 -8.25 -0.01
N LEU A 218 -10.97 -8.06 -1.19
CA LEU A 218 -11.10 -8.98 -2.31
C LEU A 218 -10.61 -10.37 -1.94
N CYS A 219 -9.47 -10.51 -1.26
CA CYS A 219 -8.96 -11.81 -0.82
C CYS A 219 -9.95 -12.52 0.12
N PHE A 220 -10.50 -11.83 1.12
CA PHE A 220 -11.51 -12.43 2.01
C PHE A 220 -12.81 -12.80 1.29
N VAL A 221 -13.26 -11.98 0.34
CA VAL A 221 -14.44 -12.28 -0.49
C VAL A 221 -14.20 -13.52 -1.35
N LEU A 222 -13.03 -13.64 -1.97
CA LEU A 222 -12.66 -14.79 -2.79
C LEU A 222 -12.52 -16.07 -1.94
N GLU A 223 -11.91 -15.97 -0.75
CA GLU A 223 -11.82 -17.07 0.21
C GLU A 223 -13.23 -17.53 0.64
N SER A 224 -14.10 -16.59 1.02
CA SER A 224 -15.49 -16.89 1.44
C SER A 224 -16.34 -17.48 0.32
N GLY A 225 -16.10 -17.05 -0.92
CA GLY A 225 -16.76 -17.55 -2.12
C GLY A 225 -16.14 -18.82 -2.72
N ASN A 226 -15.18 -19.46 -2.04
CA ASN A 226 -14.41 -20.61 -2.53
C ASN A 226 -13.82 -20.40 -3.95
N ARG A 227 -13.38 -19.18 -4.25
CA ARG A 227 -12.75 -18.83 -5.53
C ARG A 227 -11.25 -19.12 -5.44
N PRO A 228 -10.67 -19.92 -6.36
CA PRO A 228 -9.26 -20.25 -6.28
C PRO A 228 -8.40 -19.04 -6.68
N PHE A 229 -7.82 -18.35 -5.68
CA PHE A 229 -6.92 -17.22 -5.91
C PHE A 229 -5.54 -17.38 -5.26
N PHE A 230 -5.36 -18.35 -4.37
CA PHE A 230 -4.06 -18.72 -3.83
C PHE A 230 -3.15 -19.18 -4.96
N HIS A 231 -1.93 -18.66 -4.97
CA HIS A 231 -0.93 -18.94 -5.99
C HIS A 231 0.46 -18.85 -5.39
N LYS A 232 1.45 -19.39 -6.11
CA LYS A 232 2.84 -19.22 -5.76
C LYS A 232 3.27 -17.78 -6.05
N ILE A 233 3.67 -17.05 -5.02
CA ILE A 233 4.18 -15.67 -5.13
C ILE A 233 5.39 -15.63 -6.07
N GLY A 234 5.49 -14.58 -6.88
CA GLY A 234 6.53 -14.41 -7.91
C GLY A 234 6.44 -15.33 -9.13
N SER A 235 5.47 -16.24 -9.19
CA SER A 235 5.23 -17.11 -10.37
C SER A 235 3.99 -16.73 -11.17
N GLU A 236 3.29 -15.67 -10.77
CA GLU A 236 2.05 -15.20 -11.40
C GLU A 236 2.22 -13.76 -11.88
N ASN A 237 1.76 -13.48 -13.10
CA ASN A 237 1.85 -12.15 -13.71
C ASN A 237 0.48 -11.43 -13.76
N ARG A 238 -0.60 -12.17 -13.51
CA ARG A 238 -1.97 -11.65 -13.41
C ARG A 238 -2.21 -11.01 -12.04
N THR A 239 -3.08 -10.01 -12.01
CA THR A 239 -3.62 -9.41 -10.78
C THR A 239 -4.64 -10.35 -10.12
N ILE A 240 -5.03 -10.07 -8.86
CA ILE A 240 -5.94 -10.93 -8.08
C ILE A 240 -7.23 -11.25 -8.86
N LEU A 241 -7.86 -10.24 -9.47
CA LEU A 241 -9.11 -10.44 -10.20
C LEU A 241 -8.90 -11.23 -11.51
N GLU A 242 -7.77 -11.06 -12.18
CA GLU A 242 -7.44 -11.75 -13.42
C GLU A 242 -7.15 -13.23 -13.21
N ILE A 243 -6.73 -13.64 -12.01
CA ILE A 243 -6.60 -15.04 -11.63
C ILE A 243 -7.97 -15.73 -11.62
N VAL A 244 -9.01 -15.05 -11.12
CA VAL A 244 -10.35 -15.61 -10.91
C VAL A 244 -11.35 -15.32 -12.03
N GLY A 245 -11.00 -14.50 -13.01
CA GLY A 245 -11.94 -13.86 -13.94
C GLY A 245 -11.95 -14.37 -15.38
N SER A 246 -11.53 -15.62 -15.67
CA SER A 246 -11.32 -16.08 -17.06
C SER A 246 -12.57 -16.20 -17.93
N ASP A 247 -13.77 -16.38 -17.35
CA ASP A 247 -14.99 -16.75 -18.11
C ASP A 247 -16.19 -15.79 -17.91
N PHE A 248 -15.95 -14.53 -17.55
CA PHE A 248 -17.04 -13.56 -17.33
C PHE A 248 -17.35 -12.71 -18.57
N GLU A 249 -18.59 -12.75 -19.04
CA GLU A 249 -19.08 -11.85 -20.11
C GLU A 249 -19.39 -10.45 -19.57
N LYS A 250 -18.58 -9.48 -20.00
CA LYS A 250 -18.76 -8.07 -19.67
C LYS A 250 -20.05 -7.52 -20.33
N SER A 251 -20.86 -6.83 -19.53
CA SER A 251 -22.00 -6.04 -20.00
C SER A 251 -21.76 -4.54 -19.72
N PRO A 252 -22.27 -3.62 -20.57
CA PRO A 252 -22.15 -2.19 -20.30
C PRO A 252 -22.75 -1.81 -18.95
N VAL A 253 -22.04 -0.98 -18.19
CA VAL A 253 -22.53 -0.44 -16.90
C VAL A 253 -22.59 1.07 -16.99
N HIS A 254 -23.71 1.64 -16.53
CA HIS A 254 -23.84 3.08 -16.35
C HIS A 254 -23.88 3.41 -14.86
N ILE A 255 -22.82 4.07 -14.37
CA ILE A 255 -22.78 4.63 -13.02
C ILE A 255 -22.94 6.15 -13.12
N PRO A 256 -23.94 6.75 -12.44
CA PRO A 256 -24.09 8.20 -12.43
C PRO A 256 -22.91 8.86 -11.71
N LEU A 257 -22.56 10.07 -12.14
CA LEU A 257 -21.55 10.87 -11.48
C LEU A 257 -22.01 11.26 -10.07
N ASP A 258 -21.21 10.95 -9.04
CA ASP A 258 -21.49 11.37 -7.68
C ASP A 258 -21.02 12.82 -7.45
N ARG A 259 -21.97 13.71 -7.17
CA ARG A 259 -21.70 15.16 -6.97
C ARG A 259 -20.76 15.44 -5.79
N LYS A 260 -20.80 14.62 -4.72
CA LYS A 260 -19.88 14.77 -3.59
C LYS A 260 -18.46 14.45 -4.05
N ILE A 261 -18.29 13.36 -4.78
CA ILE A 261 -16.98 12.95 -5.33
C ILE A 261 -16.45 14.02 -6.29
N GLU A 262 -17.29 14.56 -7.17
CA GLU A 262 -16.89 15.63 -8.08
C GLU A 262 -16.37 16.86 -7.31
N THR A 263 -17.09 17.28 -6.28
CA THR A 263 -16.69 18.41 -5.42
C THR A 263 -15.34 18.14 -4.76
N MET A 264 -15.17 16.95 -4.19
CA MET A 264 -13.93 16.55 -3.51
C MET A 264 -12.72 16.55 -4.45
N VAL A 265 -12.87 16.05 -5.68
CA VAL A 265 -11.80 16.07 -6.70
C VAL A 265 -11.39 17.50 -7.03
N ARG A 266 -12.37 18.37 -7.31
CA ARG A 266 -12.10 19.79 -7.63
C ARG A 266 -11.40 20.52 -6.49
N GLN A 267 -11.83 20.27 -5.25
CA GLN A 267 -11.21 20.84 -4.06
C GLN A 267 -9.76 20.33 -3.90
N SER A 268 -9.53 19.01 -4.01
CA SER A 268 -8.20 18.43 -3.89
C SER A 268 -7.22 18.97 -4.93
N GLN A 269 -7.67 19.14 -6.18
CA GLN A 269 -6.86 19.72 -7.25
C GLN A 269 -6.44 21.16 -6.91
N THR A 270 -7.39 21.97 -6.43
CA THR A 270 -7.14 23.36 -6.01
C THR A 270 -6.13 23.41 -4.86
N GLU A 271 -6.34 22.60 -3.82
CA GLU A 271 -5.46 22.54 -2.65
C GLU A 271 -4.04 22.10 -3.00
N LYS A 272 -3.89 21.04 -3.81
CA LYS A 272 -2.59 20.54 -4.28
C LYS A 272 -1.84 21.59 -5.10
N THR A 273 -2.55 22.27 -6.01
CA THR A 273 -1.97 23.34 -6.83
C THR A 273 -1.51 24.52 -5.95
N ALA A 274 -2.34 24.94 -5.00
CA ALA A 274 -2.00 26.02 -4.06
C ALA A 274 -0.77 25.67 -3.21
N LYS A 275 -0.68 24.44 -2.69
CA LYS A 275 0.49 23.96 -1.93
C LYS A 275 1.79 24.06 -2.71
N ILE A 276 1.78 23.64 -3.98
CA ILE A 276 2.96 23.75 -4.85
C ILE A 276 3.33 25.22 -5.07
N GLN A 277 2.35 26.05 -5.44
CA GLN A 277 2.55 27.47 -5.73
C GLN A 277 3.08 28.24 -4.50
N GLU A 278 2.54 27.96 -3.32
CA GLU A 278 3.00 28.53 -2.07
C GLU A 278 4.44 28.13 -1.76
N PHE A 279 4.77 26.85 -1.94
CA PHE A 279 6.12 26.36 -1.67
C PHE A 279 7.18 26.95 -2.59
N ILE A 280 6.90 27.09 -3.89
CA ILE A 280 7.86 27.65 -4.87
C ILE A 280 7.98 29.17 -4.78
N LYS A 281 7.01 29.86 -4.17
CA LYS A 281 6.94 31.33 -4.14
C LYS A 281 8.19 31.92 -3.48
N GLY A 282 8.94 32.70 -4.25
CA GLY A 282 10.15 33.38 -3.76
C GLY A 282 11.36 32.47 -3.56
N LYS A 283 11.27 31.18 -3.94
CA LYS A 283 12.41 30.26 -3.90
C LYS A 283 13.23 30.34 -5.18
N ILE A 284 14.55 30.23 -5.04
CA ILE A 284 15.49 30.10 -6.16
C ILE A 284 15.64 28.60 -6.46
N PRO A 285 15.29 28.13 -7.67
CA PRO A 285 15.48 26.74 -8.03
C PRO A 285 16.96 26.39 -8.22
N SER A 286 17.29 25.12 -7.99
CA SER A 286 18.50 24.49 -8.51
C SER A 286 18.19 23.87 -9.87
N GLU A 287 18.96 24.22 -10.90
CA GLU A 287 18.86 23.64 -12.23
C GLU A 287 19.92 22.54 -12.38
N GLY A 288 19.54 21.40 -12.96
CA GLY A 288 20.43 20.26 -13.06
C GLY A 288 19.80 19.09 -13.82
N SER A 289 20.42 17.92 -13.69
CA SER A 289 19.88 16.66 -14.18
C SER A 289 19.71 15.73 -12.98
N PHE A 290 18.49 15.66 -12.49
CA PHE A 290 18.13 14.90 -11.29
C PHE A 290 17.45 13.59 -11.69
N ARG A 291 17.77 12.49 -11.01
CA ARG A 291 16.99 11.25 -11.11
C ARG A 291 16.40 10.94 -9.74
N VAL A 292 15.07 10.89 -9.63
CA VAL A 292 14.41 10.51 -8.38
C VAL A 292 14.65 9.02 -8.13
N LEU A 293 15.18 8.71 -6.96
CA LEU A 293 15.47 7.35 -6.51
C LEU A 293 14.53 6.91 -5.38
N GLY A 294 13.98 7.85 -4.62
CA GLY A 294 13.07 7.55 -3.51
C GLY A 294 12.34 8.78 -3.01
N PHE A 295 11.11 8.57 -2.55
CA PHE A 295 10.21 9.57 -1.98
C PHE A 295 9.15 8.84 -1.15
N ASP A 296 8.30 9.58 -0.43
CA ASP A 296 7.16 8.99 0.26
C ASP A 296 5.95 8.87 -0.69
N PRO A 297 5.56 7.67 -1.17
CA PRO A 297 4.44 7.50 -2.09
C PRO A 297 3.07 7.72 -1.45
N LEU A 298 2.97 7.83 -0.11
CA LEU A 298 1.69 8.06 0.58
C LEU A 298 1.29 9.52 0.63
N ASN A 299 2.28 10.43 0.72
CA ASN A 299 2.04 11.86 0.93
C ASN A 299 2.47 12.72 -0.27
N SER A 300 3.28 12.18 -1.18
CA SER A 300 3.71 12.88 -2.39
C SER A 300 2.66 12.85 -3.49
N PHE A 301 2.63 13.87 -4.34
CA PHE A 301 1.69 13.97 -5.45
C PHE A 301 2.25 14.80 -6.61
N GLY A 302 1.74 14.54 -7.82
CA GLY A 302 2.05 15.28 -9.03
C GLY A 302 0.91 16.20 -9.47
N ILE A 303 1.25 17.37 -10.01
CA ILE A 303 0.33 18.29 -10.72
C ILE A 303 1.05 18.79 -11.98
N GLY A 304 0.55 18.43 -13.16
CA GLY A 304 1.25 18.73 -14.41
C GLY A 304 2.57 17.98 -14.48
N ASP A 305 3.68 18.71 -14.57
CA ASP A 305 5.05 18.20 -14.51
C ASP A 305 5.73 18.44 -13.15
N LEU A 306 4.99 18.92 -12.15
CA LEU A 306 5.52 19.22 -10.82
C LEU A 306 5.18 18.09 -9.84
N MET A 307 6.21 17.51 -9.24
CA MET A 307 6.13 16.56 -8.13
C MET A 307 6.35 17.31 -6.82
N TYR A 308 5.40 17.22 -5.90
CA TYR A 308 5.49 17.72 -4.54
C TYR A 308 5.81 16.57 -3.58
N ASN A 309 6.85 16.71 -2.78
CA ASN A 309 7.27 15.75 -1.76
C ASN A 309 7.33 16.46 -0.40
N PRO A 310 6.48 16.13 0.59
CA PRO A 310 6.46 16.84 1.86
C PRO A 310 7.60 16.46 2.82
N ASP A 311 8.08 15.21 2.77
CA ASP A 311 8.84 14.60 3.87
C ASP A 311 10.32 14.41 3.55
N PHE A 312 10.64 13.77 2.43
CA PHE A 312 12.00 13.59 1.96
C PHE A 312 12.05 13.36 0.45
N LEU A 313 13.25 13.52 -0.10
CA LEU A 313 13.56 13.15 -1.47
C LEU A 313 14.96 12.55 -1.52
N MET A 314 15.07 11.37 -2.12
CA MET A 314 16.33 10.77 -2.53
C MET A 314 16.48 10.90 -4.04
N TYR A 315 17.58 11.49 -4.50
CA TYR A 315 17.83 11.71 -5.91
C TYR A 315 19.32 11.55 -6.26
N GLU A 316 19.60 11.22 -7.50
CA GLU A 316 20.95 11.21 -8.06
C GLU A 316 21.18 12.46 -8.90
N GLU A 317 22.35 13.07 -8.73
CA GLU A 317 22.84 14.17 -9.56
C GLU A 317 24.33 13.94 -9.85
N GLY A 318 24.71 13.88 -11.13
CA GLY A 318 26.11 13.65 -11.51
C GLY A 318 26.70 12.31 -11.02
N GLY A 319 25.85 11.29 -10.82
CA GLY A 319 26.26 9.99 -10.26
C GLY A 319 26.40 9.95 -8.74
N ILE A 320 26.05 11.03 -8.04
CA ILE A 320 26.08 11.12 -6.58
C ILE A 320 24.65 11.06 -6.05
N VAL A 321 24.38 10.10 -5.16
CA VAL A 321 23.11 9.99 -4.45
C VAL A 321 23.06 11.02 -3.33
N GLN A 322 22.01 11.83 -3.33
CA GLN A 322 21.71 12.85 -2.33
C GLN A 322 20.40 12.50 -1.61
N PHE A 323 20.34 12.82 -0.31
CA PHE A 323 19.16 12.64 0.52
C PHE A 323 18.77 13.99 1.14
N SER A 324 17.66 14.56 0.69
CA SER A 324 17.11 15.80 1.23
C SER A 324 15.95 15.50 2.17
N LYS A 325 16.08 15.94 3.44
CA LYS A 325 14.98 15.93 4.41
C LYS A 325 14.11 17.18 4.23
N GLY A 326 12.81 17.02 4.47
CA GLY A 326 11.81 18.07 4.37
C GLY A 326 11.22 18.23 2.97
N THR A 327 10.38 19.25 2.85
CA THR A 327 9.57 19.45 1.65
C THR A 327 10.44 19.84 0.45
N SER A 328 10.13 19.27 -0.71
CA SER A 328 10.72 19.61 -2.00
C SER A 328 9.66 19.64 -3.10
N VAL A 329 9.94 20.39 -4.16
CA VAL A 329 9.18 20.36 -5.41
C VAL A 329 10.16 20.12 -6.55
N LEU A 330 9.86 19.17 -7.42
CA LEU A 330 10.65 18.93 -8.64
C LEU A 330 9.80 19.11 -9.87
N LYS A 331 10.38 19.71 -10.89
CA LYS A 331 9.88 19.60 -12.25
C LYS A 331 10.45 18.34 -12.89
N ILE A 332 9.59 17.35 -13.11
CA ILE A 332 9.96 16.04 -13.65
C ILE A 332 9.31 15.76 -15.00
N SER A 333 10.05 15.10 -15.87
CA SER A 333 9.55 14.42 -17.05
C SER A 333 9.19 12.97 -16.71
N GLY A 334 8.68 12.22 -17.70
CA GLY A 334 8.55 10.77 -17.60
C GLY A 334 9.82 10.10 -17.06
N ASP A 335 9.65 8.95 -16.40
CA ASP A 335 10.73 8.09 -15.89
C ASP A 335 11.57 8.70 -14.76
N PHE A 336 10.95 9.48 -13.87
CA PHE A 336 11.60 10.03 -12.66
C PHE A 336 12.80 10.94 -12.92
N LEU A 337 12.91 11.52 -14.13
CA LEU A 337 13.96 12.45 -14.49
C LEU A 337 13.49 13.89 -14.26
N GLY A 338 14.27 14.69 -13.53
CA GLY A 338 13.98 16.08 -13.19
C GLY A 338 15.01 17.05 -13.74
N LYS A 339 14.58 18.29 -14.00
CA LYS A 339 15.46 19.39 -14.46
C LYS A 339 15.60 20.52 -13.46
N THR A 340 14.56 20.74 -12.67
CA THR A 340 14.47 21.88 -11.77
C THR A 340 14.03 21.38 -10.40
N LEU A 341 14.79 21.75 -9.36
CA LEU A 341 14.62 21.29 -7.99
C LEU A 341 14.46 22.48 -7.04
N TYR A 342 13.40 22.47 -6.24
CA TYR A 342 13.15 23.40 -5.15
C TYR A 342 13.26 22.63 -3.83
N LEU A 343 14.21 22.98 -2.97
CA LEU A 343 14.39 22.39 -1.64
C LEU A 343 13.89 23.33 -0.54
N LYS A 344 13.71 22.78 0.68
CA LYS A 344 13.23 23.54 1.84
C LYS A 344 14.17 24.68 2.19
#